data_AF-A0A258CPV5-F1
#
_entry.id   AF-A0A258CPV5-F1
#
_cell.length_a   1.000
_cell.length_b   1.000
_cell.length_c   1.000
_cell.angle_alpha   90.00
_cell.angle_beta   90.00
_cell.angle_gamma   90.00
#
_symmetry.space_group_name_H-M   'P 1'
#
loop_
_entity.id
_entity.type
_entity.pdbx_description
1 polymer ?
#
loop_
_entity_poly.entity_id
_entity_poly.type
_entity_poly.pdbx_seq_one_letter_code
_entity_poly.pdbx_strand_id
1 'polypeptide(L)'
;DIASALVDAERRAQFDEAGAHYESSYYLTLLWLPPAENAARADAWLYEGRGDRTASGREALGQFVDRAERVLAMVEGFMPEAAWLDDAETLTYLHSTVSTRRHGVRVPETPMHLDAILADEPLTGGLEPQLGGAHLRTLTVMGFPSQTWPGLLDDLNRLAFPYRWATRAICLDKTDATKVLGRIRRQWFSKRKSIAAILKEVMTNEASALIDSDAANKALDADLALQELGSDLVGAAYVTATVTVWDADPRIADERLRLVEKTVQGRDFTVMRETINAVEAWLGSLPGHVYANVRQPPISTLNLAHMMPFSAVWAGPAEDAHFDAPPLFFGRTEGSTPF
;
A
#
# COMPACT_ATOMS: atom_id res chain seq x y z
N ASP A 1 -22.84 33.73 29.08
CA ASP A 1 -21.90 34.85 29.31
C ASP A 1 -21.49 35.40 27.94
N ILE A 2 -21.45 36.72 27.78
CA ILE A 2 -21.12 37.40 26.51
C ILE A 2 -19.64 37.17 26.15
N ALA A 3 -18.76 37.07 27.15
CA ALA A 3 -17.34 36.81 26.92
C ALA A 3 -17.11 35.41 26.32
N SER A 4 -17.79 34.38 26.84
CA SER A 4 -17.72 33.02 26.28
C SER A 4 -18.25 32.95 24.85
N ALA A 5 -19.37 33.62 24.57
CA ALA A 5 -19.94 33.66 23.22
C ALA A 5 -19.02 34.34 22.19
N LEU A 6 -18.27 35.36 22.62
CA LEU A 6 -17.31 36.06 21.77
C LEU A 6 -16.08 35.18 21.46
N VAL A 7 -15.59 34.44 22.45
CA VAL A 7 -14.50 33.47 22.29
C VAL A 7 -14.92 32.33 21.37
N ASP A 8 -16.14 31.82 21.50
CA ASP A 8 -16.65 30.75 20.62
C ASP A 8 -16.87 31.23 19.18
N ALA A 9 -17.30 32.48 18.99
CA ALA A 9 -17.41 33.10 17.68
C ALA A 9 -16.04 33.30 17.02
N GLU A 10 -15.03 33.74 17.78
CA GLU A 10 -13.65 33.87 17.30
C GLU A 10 -13.05 32.50 16.93
N ARG A 11 -13.25 31.47 17.76
CA ARG A 11 -12.80 30.10 17.48
C ARG A 11 -13.47 29.51 16.24
N ARG A 12 -14.78 29.71 16.09
CA ARG A 12 -15.51 29.29 14.89
C ARG A 12 -14.96 30.01 13.65
N ALA A 13 -14.75 31.32 13.74
CA ALA A 13 -14.17 32.08 12.63
C ALA A 13 -12.77 31.56 12.26
N GLN A 14 -11.90 31.24 13.23
CA GLN A 14 -10.58 30.65 12.98
C GLN A 14 -10.66 29.22 12.37
N PHE A 15 -11.64 28.43 12.79
CA PHE A 15 -11.89 27.09 12.25
C PHE A 15 -12.39 27.14 10.80
N ASP A 16 -13.27 28.09 10.50
CA ASP A 16 -13.82 28.35 9.17
C ASP A 16 -12.76 28.99 8.25
N GLU A 17 -11.89 29.86 8.78
CA GLU A 17 -10.79 30.52 8.05
C GLU A 17 -9.68 29.53 7.63
N ALA A 18 -9.50 28.43 8.37
CA ALA A 18 -8.60 27.34 7.99
C ALA A 18 -9.05 26.59 6.72
N GLY A 19 -10.28 26.81 6.23
CA GLY A 19 -10.80 26.25 5.00
C GLY A 19 -11.29 24.82 5.17
N ALA A 20 -10.56 23.85 4.63
CA ALA A 20 -10.96 22.44 4.58
C ALA A 20 -10.15 21.59 5.57
N HIS A 21 -10.85 20.76 6.33
CA HIS A 21 -10.27 19.77 7.24
C HIS A 21 -10.30 18.39 6.61
N TYR A 22 -9.34 17.53 6.98
CA TYR A 22 -9.16 16.20 6.38
C TYR A 22 -8.97 15.13 7.44
N GLU A 23 -9.61 13.99 7.19
CA GLU A 23 -9.49 12.77 7.98
C GLU A 23 -8.98 11.63 7.08
N SER A 24 -8.18 10.75 7.68
CA SER A 24 -7.64 9.56 7.01
C SER A 24 -8.50 8.34 7.30
N SER A 25 -8.91 7.63 6.25
CA SER A 25 -9.57 6.33 6.37
C SER A 25 -8.63 5.22 5.91
N TYR A 26 -8.62 4.09 6.63
CA TYR A 26 -7.72 2.98 6.38
C TYR A 26 -8.48 1.73 5.95
N TYR A 27 -7.97 1.08 4.90
CA TYR A 27 -8.55 -0.16 4.36
C TYR A 27 -7.45 -1.19 4.15
N LEU A 28 -7.70 -2.43 4.61
CA LEU A 28 -6.88 -3.59 4.33
C LEU A 28 -7.64 -4.53 3.41
N THR A 29 -7.11 -4.77 2.22
CA THR A 29 -7.68 -5.75 1.28
C THR A 29 -6.81 -6.99 1.25
N LEU A 30 -7.35 -8.12 1.69
CA LEU A 30 -6.72 -9.43 1.50
C LEU A 30 -7.18 -9.99 0.16
N LEU A 31 -6.21 -10.42 -0.64
CA LEU A 31 -6.47 -11.02 -1.93
C LEU A 31 -5.78 -12.37 -2.02
N TRP A 32 -6.52 -13.35 -2.53
CA TRP A 32 -5.98 -14.65 -2.88
C TRP A 32 -6.44 -15.04 -4.29
N LEU A 33 -5.48 -15.37 -5.14
CA LEU A 33 -5.75 -15.97 -6.43
C LEU A 33 -5.51 -17.48 -6.30
N PRO A 34 -6.55 -18.32 -6.45
CA PRO A 34 -6.35 -19.76 -6.45
C PRO A 34 -5.39 -20.15 -7.58
N PRO A 35 -4.52 -21.15 -7.38
CA PRO A 35 -3.59 -21.60 -8.42
C PRO A 35 -4.35 -21.97 -9.69
N ALA A 36 -3.77 -21.65 -10.85
CA ALA A 36 -4.36 -21.96 -12.14
C ALA A 36 -4.68 -23.46 -12.23
N GLU A 37 -5.83 -23.81 -12.82
CA GLU A 37 -6.42 -25.16 -12.79
C GLU A 37 -5.46 -26.29 -13.23
N ASN A 38 -4.46 -25.98 -14.06
CA ASN A 38 -3.46 -26.95 -14.51
C ASN A 38 -2.47 -27.38 -13.40
N ALA A 39 -2.17 -26.52 -12.43
CA ALA A 39 -1.37 -26.89 -11.26
C ALA A 39 -2.19 -27.74 -10.28
N ALA A 40 -3.47 -27.39 -10.08
CA ALA A 40 -4.39 -28.16 -9.24
C ALA A 40 -4.64 -29.59 -9.77
N ARG A 41 -4.57 -29.81 -11.10
CA ARG A 41 -4.66 -31.15 -11.71
C ARG A 41 -3.50 -32.08 -11.36
N ALA A 42 -2.28 -31.54 -11.25
CA ALA A 42 -1.11 -32.34 -10.89
C ALA A 42 -1.18 -32.82 -9.44
N ASP A 43 -1.65 -31.96 -8.53
CA ASP A 43 -1.91 -32.32 -7.13
C ASP A 43 -3.11 -33.26 -7.00
N ALA A 44 -4.20 -33.02 -7.74
CA ALA A 44 -5.38 -33.90 -7.73
C ALA A 44 -5.14 -35.30 -8.31
N TRP A 45 -4.14 -35.48 -9.17
CA TRP A 45 -3.71 -36.80 -9.64
C TRP A 45 -2.92 -37.57 -8.57
N LEU A 46 -2.27 -36.85 -7.64
CA LEU A 46 -1.54 -37.44 -6.52
C LEU A 46 -2.46 -37.92 -5.38
N TYR A 47 -3.67 -37.34 -5.29
CA TYR A 47 -4.68 -37.67 -4.28
C TYR A 47 -5.93 -38.23 -4.97
N GLU A 48 -5.97 -39.55 -5.20
CA GLU A 48 -7.16 -40.23 -5.73
C GLU A 48 -8.37 -40.05 -4.78
N GLY A 49 -9.32 -39.22 -5.19
CA GLY A 49 -10.71 -39.26 -4.70
C GLY A 49 -11.26 -37.95 -4.15
N ARG A 50 -11.95 -37.19 -5.01
CA ARG A 50 -13.20 -36.41 -4.80
C ARG A 50 -13.33 -35.42 -5.98
N GLY A 51 -14.47 -35.29 -6.66
CA GLY A 51 -15.74 -34.75 -6.17
C GLY A 51 -16.00 -33.43 -6.92
N ASP A 52 -17.26 -33.05 -7.11
CA ASP A 52 -17.74 -31.99 -8.03
C ASP A 52 -16.94 -30.66 -8.03
N ARG A 53 -16.63 -30.10 -9.21
CA ARG A 53 -15.74 -28.93 -9.41
C ARG A 53 -16.20 -27.64 -8.72
N THR A 54 -17.50 -27.51 -8.49
CA THR A 54 -18.11 -26.37 -7.80
C THR A 54 -17.93 -26.46 -6.28
N ALA A 55 -17.82 -27.69 -5.74
CA ALA A 55 -17.58 -27.91 -4.33
C ALA A 55 -16.15 -27.50 -3.93
N SER A 56 -15.16 -27.72 -4.80
CA SER A 56 -13.76 -27.33 -4.55
C SER A 56 -13.56 -25.81 -4.51
N GLY A 57 -14.31 -25.03 -5.31
CA GLY A 57 -14.25 -23.57 -5.29
C GLY A 57 -14.84 -22.96 -4.02
N ARG A 58 -15.96 -23.49 -3.53
CA ARG A 58 -16.57 -23.06 -2.25
C ARG A 58 -15.71 -23.44 -1.06
N GLU A 59 -15.11 -24.63 -1.08
CA GLU A 59 -14.17 -25.05 -0.04
C GLU A 59 -12.93 -24.16 0.00
N ALA A 60 -12.33 -23.88 -1.17
CA ALA A 60 -11.22 -22.95 -1.32
C ALA A 60 -11.56 -21.55 -0.79
N LEU A 61 -12.75 -21.04 -1.11
CA LEU A 61 -13.24 -19.76 -0.57
C LEU A 61 -13.40 -19.82 0.96
N GLY A 62 -14.00 -20.88 1.49
CA GLY A 62 -14.14 -21.08 2.94
C GLY A 62 -12.78 -21.06 3.65
N GLN A 63 -11.79 -21.79 3.13
CA GLN A 63 -10.42 -21.77 3.67
C GLN A 63 -9.77 -20.39 3.61
N PHE A 64 -10.05 -19.60 2.55
CA PHE A 64 -9.58 -18.23 2.45
C PHE A 64 -10.24 -17.32 3.49
N VAL A 65 -11.57 -17.42 3.67
CA VAL A 65 -12.31 -16.68 4.70
C VAL A 65 -11.79 -17.01 6.09
N ASP A 66 -11.64 -18.29 6.43
CA ASP A 66 -11.08 -18.72 7.71
C ASP A 66 -9.67 -18.16 7.96
N ARG A 67 -8.85 -18.04 6.91
CA ARG A 67 -7.50 -17.44 7.00
C ARG A 67 -7.59 -15.93 7.19
N ALA A 68 -8.50 -15.27 6.49
CA ALA A 68 -8.74 -13.84 6.62
C ALA A 68 -9.21 -13.48 8.04
N GLU A 69 -10.14 -14.24 8.61
CA GLU A 69 -10.60 -14.06 10.00
C GLU A 69 -9.46 -14.18 11.01
N ARG A 70 -8.55 -15.15 10.82
CA ARG A 70 -7.34 -15.25 11.66
C ARG A 70 -6.42 -14.04 11.53
N VAL A 71 -6.31 -13.45 10.34
CA VAL A 71 -5.56 -12.20 10.15
C VAL A 71 -6.20 -11.06 10.92
N LEU A 72 -7.54 -10.92 10.86
CA LEU A 72 -8.25 -9.91 11.64
C LEU A 72 -8.01 -10.07 13.14
N ALA A 73 -8.14 -11.29 13.66
CA ALA A 73 -7.90 -11.59 15.07
C ALA A 73 -6.46 -11.29 15.53
N MET A 74 -5.47 -11.34 14.63
CA MET A 74 -4.08 -10.97 14.95
C MET A 74 -3.89 -9.45 15.03
N VAL A 75 -4.64 -8.66 14.26
CA VAL A 75 -4.49 -7.19 14.24
C VAL A 75 -5.37 -6.48 15.28
N GLU A 76 -6.48 -7.10 15.69
CA GLU A 76 -7.42 -6.55 16.67
C GLU A 76 -6.73 -6.09 17.97
N GLY A 77 -5.68 -6.79 18.40
CA GLY A 77 -4.93 -6.46 19.62
C GLY A 77 -4.23 -5.09 19.60
N PHE A 78 -3.97 -4.51 18.42
CA PHE A 78 -3.40 -3.16 18.27
C PHE A 78 -4.22 -2.24 17.35
N MET A 79 -5.25 -2.76 16.69
CA MET A 79 -6.23 -2.01 15.89
C MET A 79 -7.66 -2.44 16.32
N PRO A 80 -8.15 -1.96 17.47
CA PRO A 80 -9.41 -2.44 18.05
C PRO A 80 -10.65 -2.03 17.23
N GLU A 81 -10.54 -1.02 16.38
CA GLU A 81 -11.61 -0.58 15.47
C GLU A 81 -11.60 -1.32 14.12
N ALA A 82 -10.66 -2.25 13.91
CA ALA A 82 -10.61 -3.04 12.67
C ALA A 82 -11.81 -4.01 12.61
N ALA A 83 -12.62 -3.88 11.57
CA ALA A 83 -13.76 -4.75 11.30
C ALA A 83 -13.85 -5.11 9.82
N TRP A 84 -14.54 -6.22 9.52
CA TRP A 84 -14.94 -6.51 8.15
C TRP A 84 -16.03 -5.55 7.71
N LEU A 85 -15.88 -5.00 6.51
CA LEU A 85 -16.93 -4.24 5.85
C LEU A 85 -18.08 -5.18 5.45
N ASP A 86 -19.31 -4.71 5.59
CA ASP A 86 -20.46 -5.37 4.99
C ASP A 86 -20.47 -5.20 3.45
N ASP A 87 -21.47 -5.78 2.78
CA ASP A 87 -21.58 -5.72 1.32
C ASP A 87 -21.72 -4.27 0.80
N ALA A 88 -22.51 -3.42 1.47
CA ALA A 88 -22.74 -2.04 1.04
C ALA A 88 -21.50 -1.17 1.30
N GLU A 89 -20.86 -1.34 2.45
CA GLU A 89 -19.60 -0.70 2.80
C GLU A 89 -18.48 -1.12 1.85
N THR A 90 -18.39 -2.41 1.50
CA THR A 90 -17.44 -2.93 0.52
C THR A 90 -17.66 -2.29 -0.85
N LEU A 91 -18.89 -2.26 -1.36
CA LEU A 91 -19.21 -1.62 -2.64
C LEU A 91 -18.89 -0.13 -2.63
N THR A 92 -19.21 0.55 -1.53
CA THR A 92 -18.92 1.98 -1.32
C THR A 92 -17.41 2.25 -1.32
N TYR A 93 -16.63 1.42 -0.62
CA TYR A 93 -15.18 1.50 -0.64
C TYR A 93 -14.62 1.29 -2.04
N LEU A 94 -15.02 0.22 -2.73
CA LEU A 94 -14.54 -0.07 -4.09
C LEU A 94 -14.88 1.07 -5.06
N HIS A 95 -16.09 1.62 -5.00
CA HIS A 95 -16.48 2.79 -5.78
C HIS A 95 -15.59 4.00 -5.51
N SER A 96 -15.28 4.28 -4.24
CA SER A 96 -14.37 5.38 -3.85
C SER A 96 -12.95 5.23 -4.42
N THR A 97 -12.56 4.03 -4.87
CA THR A 97 -11.25 3.81 -5.50
C THR A 97 -11.24 4.13 -7.00
N VAL A 98 -12.41 4.11 -7.65
CA VAL A 98 -12.58 4.28 -9.10
C VAL A 98 -13.44 5.48 -9.49
N SER A 99 -13.84 6.31 -8.53
CA SER A 99 -14.59 7.55 -8.74
C SER A 99 -14.07 8.67 -7.85
N THR A 100 -14.20 9.90 -8.31
CA THR A 100 -13.98 11.10 -7.49
C THR A 100 -15.23 11.53 -6.73
N ARG A 101 -16.40 10.94 -7.04
CA ARG A 101 -17.65 11.22 -6.35
C ARG A 101 -17.79 10.32 -5.13
N ARG A 102 -17.89 10.91 -3.93
CA ARG A 102 -18.11 10.14 -2.71
C ARG A 102 -19.61 9.97 -2.45
N HIS A 103 -20.10 8.74 -2.53
CA HIS A 103 -21.45 8.36 -2.14
C HIS A 103 -21.53 6.88 -1.78
N GLY A 104 -22.55 6.51 -1.02
CA GLY A 104 -22.82 5.12 -0.68
C GLY A 104 -23.38 4.34 -1.86
N VAL A 105 -22.95 3.08 -2.01
CA VAL A 105 -23.44 2.15 -3.03
C VAL A 105 -24.28 1.07 -2.36
N ARG A 106 -25.56 0.98 -2.73
CA ARG A 106 -26.48 -0.03 -2.20
C ARG A 106 -26.21 -1.38 -2.85
N VAL A 107 -26.36 -2.46 -2.07
CA VAL A 107 -26.39 -3.83 -2.59
C VAL A 107 -27.57 -3.99 -3.57
N PRO A 108 -27.33 -4.46 -4.81
CA PRO A 108 -28.41 -4.71 -5.76
C PRO A 108 -29.23 -5.95 -5.35
N GLU A 109 -30.54 -5.92 -5.62
CA GLU A 109 -31.43 -7.05 -5.35
C GLU A 109 -31.07 -8.30 -6.17
N THR A 110 -30.51 -8.09 -7.37
CA THR A 110 -30.04 -9.16 -8.26
C THR A 110 -28.52 -9.11 -8.36
N PRO A 111 -27.80 -10.23 -8.13
CA PRO A 111 -26.35 -10.28 -8.30
C PRO A 111 -25.93 -9.84 -9.70
N MET A 112 -24.95 -8.95 -9.78
CA MET A 112 -24.43 -8.42 -11.04
C MET A 112 -22.93 -8.13 -10.92
N HIS A 113 -22.27 -7.97 -12.07
CA HIS A 113 -20.85 -7.68 -12.10
C HIS A 113 -20.56 -6.27 -11.57
N LEU A 114 -19.42 -6.13 -10.88
CA LEU A 114 -19.04 -4.89 -10.21
C LEU A 114 -18.83 -3.72 -11.17
N ASP A 115 -18.37 -3.98 -12.39
CA ASP A 115 -18.20 -2.96 -13.43
C ASP A 115 -19.53 -2.28 -13.81
N ALA A 116 -20.66 -2.96 -13.66
CA ALA A 116 -21.98 -2.41 -13.95
C ALA A 116 -22.51 -1.45 -12.87
N ILE A 117 -21.93 -1.48 -11.65
CA ILE A 117 -22.45 -0.72 -10.49
C ILE A 117 -21.44 0.24 -9.85
N LEU A 118 -20.14 0.00 -10.03
CA LEU A 118 -19.11 0.79 -9.37
C LEU A 118 -18.63 1.97 -10.21
N ALA A 119 -18.58 1.85 -11.54
CA ALA A 119 -17.99 2.89 -12.38
C ALA A 119 -19.04 3.93 -12.80
N ASP A 120 -18.81 5.21 -12.45
CA ASP A 120 -19.69 6.33 -12.81
C ASP A 120 -18.94 7.51 -13.48
N GLU A 121 -17.62 7.35 -13.69
CA GLU A 121 -16.76 8.34 -14.33
C GLU A 121 -15.85 7.68 -15.38
N PRO A 122 -15.66 8.31 -16.56
CA PRO A 122 -14.75 7.80 -17.57
C PRO A 122 -13.29 7.99 -17.14
N LEU A 123 -12.45 7.00 -17.40
CA LEU A 123 -10.99 7.13 -17.30
C LEU A 123 -10.43 7.51 -18.67
N THR A 124 -9.85 8.71 -18.77
CA THR A 124 -9.04 9.12 -19.92
C THR A 124 -7.59 8.80 -19.63
N GLY A 125 -6.98 7.91 -20.42
CA GLY A 125 -5.58 7.53 -20.28
C GLY A 125 -4.60 8.52 -20.92
N GLY A 126 -3.34 8.09 -21.07
CA GLY A 126 -2.25 8.90 -21.64
C GLY A 126 -1.22 9.31 -20.59
N LEU A 127 -0.36 10.28 -20.93
CA LEU A 127 0.71 10.76 -20.05
C LEU A 127 0.18 11.55 -18.85
N GLU A 128 -1.00 12.13 -19.00
CA GLU A 128 -1.71 12.90 -17.98
C GLU A 128 -3.12 12.36 -17.83
N PRO A 129 -3.30 11.23 -17.14
CA PRO A 129 -4.60 10.60 -17.04
C PRO A 129 -5.60 11.45 -16.26
N GLN A 130 -6.88 11.30 -16.59
CA GLN A 130 -7.99 11.95 -15.92
C GLN A 130 -9.06 10.93 -15.56
N LEU A 131 -9.64 11.07 -14.37
CA LEU A 131 -10.84 10.35 -13.96
C LEU A 131 -12.00 11.35 -13.90
N GLY A 132 -12.96 11.21 -14.80
CA GLY A 132 -13.98 12.24 -15.01
C GLY A 132 -13.34 13.57 -15.37
N GLY A 133 -13.58 14.59 -14.55
CA GLY A 133 -12.96 15.92 -14.69
C GLY A 133 -11.68 16.13 -13.90
N ALA A 134 -11.21 15.13 -13.14
CA ALA A 134 -10.06 15.27 -12.25
C ALA A 134 -8.78 14.75 -12.89
N HIS A 135 -7.75 15.59 -12.93
CA HIS A 135 -6.40 15.24 -13.38
C HIS A 135 -5.70 14.41 -12.32
N LEU A 136 -5.37 13.15 -12.64
CA LEU A 136 -4.65 12.26 -11.77
C LEU A 136 -3.15 12.51 -11.86
N ARG A 137 -2.48 12.46 -10.71
CA ARG A 137 -1.03 12.49 -10.60
C ARG A 137 -0.59 11.41 -9.62
N THR A 138 0.24 10.49 -10.08
CA THR A 138 0.69 9.35 -9.27
C THR A 138 2.21 9.40 -9.09
N LEU A 139 2.63 9.24 -7.84
CA LEU A 139 4.01 9.09 -7.42
C LEU A 139 4.24 7.65 -7.00
N THR A 140 5.31 7.02 -7.51
CA THR A 140 5.69 5.66 -7.13
C THR A 140 6.96 5.69 -6.29
N VAL A 141 6.99 4.94 -5.19
CA VAL A 141 8.21 4.71 -4.41
C VAL A 141 9.09 3.70 -5.13
N MET A 142 10.32 4.12 -5.45
CA MET A 142 11.31 3.34 -6.19
C MET A 142 12.44 2.81 -5.31
N GLY A 143 12.79 3.57 -4.27
CA GLY A 143 13.85 3.24 -3.34
C GLY A 143 13.45 3.54 -1.90
N PHE A 144 13.95 2.72 -1.00
CA PHE A 144 13.65 2.78 0.42
C PHE A 144 14.85 3.37 1.18
N PRO A 145 14.62 4.04 2.33
CA PRO A 145 15.71 4.57 3.14
C PRO A 145 16.59 3.46 3.70
N SER A 146 17.82 3.81 4.09
CA SER A 146 18.78 2.83 4.65
C SER A 146 18.37 2.27 6.01
N GLN A 147 17.47 2.96 6.72
CA GLN A 147 16.92 2.56 8.01
C GLN A 147 15.45 2.93 8.04
N THR A 148 14.64 2.13 8.76
CA THR A 148 13.20 2.35 8.88
C THR A 148 12.80 2.28 10.36
N TRP A 149 11.76 3.04 10.74
CA TRP A 149 11.18 3.06 12.08
C TRP A 149 9.67 3.33 12.01
N PRO A 150 8.87 3.00 13.04
CA PRO A 150 7.44 3.31 13.06
C PRO A 150 7.17 4.82 12.96
N GLY A 151 6.17 5.23 12.18
CA GLY A 151 5.82 6.65 11.98
C GLY A 151 6.74 7.42 11.03
N LEU A 152 7.52 6.70 10.22
CA LEU A 152 8.46 7.28 9.25
C LEU A 152 7.80 8.23 8.24
N LEU A 153 6.49 8.12 8.02
CA LEU A 153 5.73 8.94 7.06
C LEU A 153 4.68 9.86 7.71
N ASP A 154 4.78 10.14 9.02
CA ASP A 154 3.81 10.96 9.75
C ASP A 154 3.63 12.38 9.20
N ASP A 155 4.65 12.93 8.53
CA ASP A 155 4.57 14.25 7.90
C ASP A 155 3.52 14.30 6.78
N LEU A 156 3.10 13.16 6.21
CA LEU A 156 2.02 13.11 5.24
C LEU A 156 0.69 13.58 5.85
N ASN A 157 0.47 13.36 7.15
CA ASN A 157 -0.74 13.82 7.86
C ASN A 157 -0.85 15.36 7.94
N ARG A 158 0.24 16.09 7.66
CA ARG A 158 0.28 17.55 7.66
C ARG A 158 -0.09 18.16 6.31
N LEU A 159 -0.29 17.34 5.27
CA LEU A 159 -0.69 17.80 3.96
C LEU A 159 -2.18 18.16 3.97
N ALA A 160 -2.48 19.45 3.76
CA ALA A 160 -3.84 19.99 3.79
C ALA A 160 -4.61 19.77 2.47
N PHE A 161 -4.57 18.56 1.93
CA PHE A 161 -5.30 18.17 0.72
C PHE A 161 -5.51 16.65 0.67
N PRO A 162 -6.54 16.16 -0.06
CA PRO A 162 -6.78 14.74 -0.16
C PRO A 162 -5.71 14.06 -1.03
N TYR A 163 -5.26 12.90 -0.58
CA TYR A 163 -4.42 11.99 -1.34
C TYR A 163 -4.83 10.55 -1.04
N ARG A 164 -4.46 9.62 -1.92
CA ARG A 164 -4.58 8.19 -1.68
C ARG A 164 -3.19 7.56 -1.67
N TRP A 165 -2.78 7.11 -0.49
CA TRP A 165 -1.62 6.22 -0.34
C TRP A 165 -2.08 4.78 -0.54
N ALA A 166 -1.39 4.01 -1.38
CA ALA A 166 -1.65 2.58 -1.58
C ALA A 166 -0.35 1.79 -1.47
N THR A 167 -0.30 0.85 -0.53
CA THR A 167 0.76 -0.16 -0.41
C THR A 167 0.19 -1.51 -0.78
N ARG A 168 0.72 -2.12 -1.84
CA ARG A 168 0.44 -3.51 -2.19
C ARG A 168 1.65 -4.38 -1.87
N ALA A 169 1.45 -5.42 -1.08
CA ALA A 169 2.47 -6.38 -0.71
C ALA A 169 2.08 -7.79 -1.21
N ILE A 170 2.95 -8.39 -2.01
CA ILE A 170 2.84 -9.80 -2.42
C ILE A 170 3.79 -10.59 -1.52
N CYS A 171 3.23 -11.14 -0.45
CA CYS A 171 3.98 -11.92 0.53
C CYS A 171 4.45 -13.25 -0.09
N LEU A 172 5.72 -13.57 0.12
CA LEU A 172 6.32 -14.83 -0.33
C LEU A 172 6.33 -15.82 0.83
N ASP A 173 6.09 -17.09 0.52
CA ASP A 173 6.39 -18.15 1.48
C ASP A 173 7.91 -18.24 1.71
N LYS A 174 8.31 -18.88 2.82
CA LYS A 174 9.71 -19.02 3.21
C LYS A 174 10.57 -19.68 2.13
N THR A 175 10.01 -20.64 1.40
CA THR A 175 10.73 -21.40 0.37
C THR A 175 11.03 -20.51 -0.83
N ASP A 176 10.02 -19.79 -1.31
CA ASP A 176 10.17 -18.89 -2.45
C ASP A 176 11.00 -17.66 -2.11
N ALA A 177 10.84 -17.09 -0.92
CA ALA A 177 11.71 -16.04 -0.41
C ALA A 177 13.19 -16.49 -0.38
N THR A 178 13.47 -17.69 0.13
CA THR A 178 14.83 -18.27 0.15
C THR A 178 15.41 -18.43 -1.26
N LYS A 179 14.62 -18.92 -2.22
CA LYS A 179 15.05 -19.05 -3.62
C LYS A 179 15.39 -17.70 -4.25
N VAL A 180 14.54 -16.69 -4.02
CA VAL A 180 14.72 -15.34 -4.57
C VAL A 180 15.96 -14.68 -3.98
N LEU A 181 16.09 -14.65 -2.66
CA LEU A 181 17.25 -14.07 -1.97
C LEU A 181 18.55 -14.82 -2.32
N GLY A 182 18.51 -16.16 -2.41
CA GLY A 182 19.65 -16.95 -2.86
C GLY A 182 20.05 -16.70 -4.32
N ARG A 183 19.11 -16.30 -5.19
CA ARG A 183 19.42 -15.85 -6.56
C ARG A 183 20.07 -14.47 -6.55
N ILE A 184 19.51 -13.53 -5.79
CA ILE A 184 20.07 -12.17 -5.62
C ILE A 184 21.49 -12.23 -5.08
N ARG A 185 21.73 -13.02 -4.02
CA ARG A 185 23.07 -13.25 -3.47
C ARG A 185 24.05 -13.76 -4.52
N ARG A 186 23.67 -14.79 -5.28
CA ARG A 186 24.52 -15.35 -6.34
C ARG A 186 24.83 -14.33 -7.44
N GLN A 187 23.86 -13.50 -7.81
CA GLN A 187 24.02 -12.44 -8.81
C GLN A 187 25.00 -11.36 -8.35
N TRP A 188 24.94 -10.94 -7.08
CA TRP A 188 25.90 -9.95 -6.55
C TRP A 188 27.28 -10.57 -6.30
N PHE A 189 27.34 -11.80 -5.83
CA PHE A 189 28.60 -12.52 -5.65
C PHE A 189 29.34 -12.72 -6.98
N SER A 190 28.65 -13.05 -8.07
CA SER A 190 29.28 -13.19 -9.39
C SER A 190 29.77 -11.86 -9.96
N LYS A 191 29.15 -10.73 -9.60
CA LYS A 191 29.61 -9.38 -9.96
C LYS A 191 30.83 -8.92 -9.15
N ARG A 192 31.08 -9.51 -7.98
CA ARG A 192 32.19 -9.16 -7.08
C ARG A 192 33.58 -9.35 -7.71
N LYS A 193 33.71 -10.26 -8.68
CA LYS A 193 34.94 -10.48 -9.46
C LYS A 193 34.61 -10.44 -10.95
N SER A 194 35.26 -9.54 -11.70
CA SER A 194 35.21 -9.57 -13.17
C SER A 194 35.63 -10.95 -13.67
N ILE A 195 34.93 -11.51 -14.66
CA ILE A 195 35.29 -12.79 -15.31
C ILE A 195 36.76 -12.77 -15.76
N ALA A 196 37.27 -11.60 -16.17
CA ALA A 196 38.67 -11.40 -16.53
C ALA A 196 39.64 -11.48 -15.33
N ALA A 197 39.21 -11.06 -14.12
CA ALA A 197 40.01 -11.15 -12.90
C ALA A 197 40.11 -12.59 -12.38
N ILE A 198 39.03 -13.37 -12.49
CA ILE A 198 39.04 -14.81 -12.18
C ILE A 198 39.94 -15.57 -13.17
N LEU A 199 39.81 -15.28 -14.48
CA LEU A 199 40.67 -15.90 -15.50
C LEU A 199 42.15 -15.55 -15.28
N LYS A 200 42.42 -14.29 -14.92
CA LYS A 200 43.78 -13.82 -14.61
C LYS A 200 44.35 -14.51 -13.37
N GLU A 201 43.59 -14.63 -12.27
CA GLU A 201 44.01 -15.37 -11.06
C GLU A 201 44.40 -16.83 -11.36
N VAL A 202 43.60 -17.52 -12.16
CA VAL A 202 43.86 -18.92 -12.54
C VAL A 202 45.11 -19.05 -13.42
N MET A 203 45.42 -18.03 -14.23
CA MET A 203 46.61 -18.00 -15.09
C MET A 203 47.87 -17.47 -14.38
N THR A 204 47.73 -16.55 -13.42
CA THR A 204 48.87 -15.83 -12.81
C THR A 204 49.16 -16.26 -11.37
N ASN A 205 48.31 -17.07 -10.74
CA ASN A 205 48.44 -17.55 -9.35
C ASN A 205 48.65 -16.42 -8.32
N GLU A 206 48.25 -15.20 -8.67
CA GLU A 206 48.32 -13.99 -7.85
C GLU A 206 46.89 -13.49 -7.62
N ALA A 207 46.48 -13.39 -6.35
CA ALA A 207 45.17 -12.89 -5.98
C ALA A 207 45.00 -11.44 -6.45
N SER A 208 44.02 -11.20 -7.33
CA SER A 208 43.78 -9.87 -7.88
C SER A 208 42.98 -9.03 -6.89
N ALA A 209 43.51 -7.87 -6.50
CA ALA A 209 42.98 -7.01 -5.43
C ALA A 209 41.76 -6.14 -5.82
N LEU A 210 41.25 -6.22 -7.05
CA LEU A 210 40.06 -5.46 -7.46
C LEU A 210 38.78 -6.24 -7.16
N ILE A 211 38.36 -6.15 -5.90
CA ILE A 211 37.03 -6.57 -5.45
C ILE A 211 36.11 -5.36 -5.58
N ASP A 212 34.98 -5.52 -6.28
CA ASP A 212 33.91 -4.53 -6.25
C ASP A 212 33.29 -4.54 -4.85
N SER A 213 33.55 -3.48 -4.06
CA SER A 213 33.11 -3.35 -2.67
C SER A 213 31.60 -3.22 -2.56
N ASP A 214 30.92 -2.63 -3.55
CA ASP A 214 29.46 -2.51 -3.55
C ASP A 214 28.81 -3.87 -3.78
N ALA A 215 29.30 -4.63 -4.77
CA ALA A 215 28.83 -5.99 -5.01
C ALA A 215 29.07 -6.91 -3.79
N ALA A 216 30.18 -6.72 -3.07
CA ALA A 216 30.45 -7.43 -1.82
C ALA A 216 29.45 -7.07 -0.72
N ASN A 217 29.15 -5.78 -0.53
CA ASN A 217 28.18 -5.32 0.45
C ASN A 217 26.76 -5.83 0.13
N LYS A 218 26.35 -5.82 -1.14
CA LYS A 218 25.05 -6.38 -1.56
C LYS A 218 24.94 -7.89 -1.37
N ALA A 219 26.04 -8.62 -1.52
CA ALA A 219 26.07 -10.05 -1.21
C ALA A 219 25.91 -10.29 0.30
N LEU A 220 26.58 -9.50 1.14
CA LEU A 220 26.44 -9.55 2.60
C LEU A 220 25.01 -9.20 3.06
N ASP A 221 24.42 -8.17 2.46
CA ASP A 221 23.04 -7.75 2.72
C ASP A 221 22.05 -8.89 2.38
N ALA A 222 22.24 -9.56 1.25
CA ALA A 222 21.43 -10.72 0.89
C ALA A 222 21.65 -11.93 1.84
N ASP A 223 22.85 -12.09 2.40
CA ASP A 223 23.12 -13.10 3.43
C ASP A 223 22.43 -12.76 4.76
N LEU A 224 22.44 -11.50 5.18
CA LEU A 224 21.70 -11.04 6.36
C LEU A 224 20.20 -11.26 6.19
N ALA A 225 19.64 -10.91 5.03
CA ALA A 225 18.23 -11.16 4.73
C ALA A 225 17.87 -12.66 4.79
N LEU A 226 18.77 -13.55 4.36
CA LEU A 226 18.58 -15.01 4.50
C LEU A 226 18.62 -15.47 5.97
N GLN A 227 19.48 -14.86 6.79
CA GLN A 227 19.56 -15.15 8.23
C GLN A 227 18.30 -14.67 8.96
N GLU A 228 17.85 -13.44 8.67
CA GLU A 228 16.61 -12.88 9.21
C GLU A 228 15.40 -13.73 8.84
N LEU A 229 15.27 -14.13 7.56
CA LEU A 229 14.23 -15.06 7.13
C LEU A 229 14.31 -16.42 7.85
N GLY A 230 15.53 -16.86 8.19
CA GLY A 230 15.77 -18.07 8.97
C GLY A 230 15.29 -18.00 10.42
N SER A 231 15.17 -16.79 10.99
CA SER A 231 14.72 -16.57 12.38
C SER A 231 13.22 -16.78 12.60
N ASP A 232 12.43 -16.87 11.51
CA ASP A 232 10.96 -16.96 11.54
C ASP A 232 10.24 -15.76 12.18
N LEU A 233 10.96 -14.65 12.41
CA LEU A 233 10.37 -13.39 12.89
C LEU A 233 9.90 -12.46 11.76
N VAL A 234 10.47 -12.62 10.56
CA VAL A 234 10.17 -11.77 9.40
C VAL A 234 9.96 -12.60 8.14
N GLY A 235 9.04 -12.16 7.28
CA GLY A 235 8.85 -12.67 5.93
C GLY A 235 9.49 -11.76 4.89
N ALA A 236 9.32 -12.11 3.62
CA ALA A 236 9.71 -11.26 2.49
C ALA A 236 8.50 -10.99 1.60
N ALA A 237 8.39 -9.77 1.08
CA ALA A 237 7.31 -9.38 0.18
C ALA A 237 7.81 -8.52 -0.98
N TYR A 238 7.22 -8.69 -2.16
CA TYR A 238 7.33 -7.69 -3.22
C TYR A 238 6.37 -6.55 -2.91
N VAL A 239 6.90 -5.33 -2.83
CA VAL A 239 6.13 -4.17 -2.37
C VAL A 239 6.05 -3.13 -3.47
N THR A 240 4.84 -2.65 -3.71
CA THR A 240 4.55 -1.51 -4.59
C THR A 240 3.84 -0.46 -3.75
N ALA A 241 4.45 0.70 -3.57
CA ALA A 241 3.85 1.82 -2.85
C ALA A 241 3.67 3.00 -3.81
N THR A 242 2.46 3.54 -3.84
CA THR A 242 2.09 4.67 -4.70
C THR A 242 1.29 5.70 -3.91
N VAL A 243 1.41 6.97 -4.31
CA VAL A 243 0.58 8.05 -3.82
C VAL A 243 -0.08 8.71 -5.00
N THR A 244 -1.40 8.79 -5.00
CA THR A 244 -2.15 9.50 -6.04
C THR A 244 -2.82 10.73 -5.44
N VAL A 245 -2.65 11.86 -6.11
CA VAL A 245 -3.42 13.09 -5.88
C VAL A 245 -4.21 13.44 -7.14
N TRP A 246 -5.26 14.22 -6.98
CA TRP A 246 -6.07 14.67 -8.10
C TRP A 246 -6.68 16.03 -7.83
N ASP A 247 -6.99 16.76 -8.88
CA ASP A 247 -7.75 18.01 -8.86
C ASP A 247 -8.37 18.29 -10.22
N ALA A 248 -9.41 19.12 -10.28
CA ALA A 248 -9.98 19.58 -11.55
C ALA A 248 -9.03 20.52 -12.30
N ASP A 249 -8.18 21.27 -11.59
CA ASP A 249 -7.11 22.07 -12.20
C ASP A 249 -5.79 21.25 -12.22
N PRO A 250 -5.22 20.97 -13.41
CA PRO A 250 -3.97 20.20 -13.51
C PRO A 250 -2.81 20.85 -12.74
N ARG A 251 -2.79 22.19 -12.65
CA ARG A 251 -1.73 22.93 -11.94
C ARG A 251 -1.77 22.64 -10.44
N ILE A 252 -2.97 22.53 -9.86
CA ILE A 252 -3.16 22.19 -8.45
C ILE A 252 -2.75 20.73 -8.21
N ALA A 253 -3.12 19.81 -9.10
CA ALA A 253 -2.71 18.42 -9.01
C ALA A 253 -1.17 18.26 -9.04
N ASP A 254 -0.48 19.01 -9.91
CA ASP A 254 0.98 19.04 -9.99
C ASP A 254 1.63 19.61 -8.72
N GLU A 255 1.06 20.68 -8.15
CA GLU A 255 1.54 21.27 -6.90
C GLU A 255 1.38 20.32 -5.71
N ARG A 256 0.21 19.70 -5.58
CA ARG A 256 -0.05 18.66 -4.56
C ARG A 256 0.95 17.51 -4.68
N LEU A 257 1.19 17.01 -5.89
CA LEU A 257 2.14 15.92 -6.12
C LEU A 257 3.57 16.35 -5.72
N ARG A 258 3.97 17.58 -6.05
CA ARG A 258 5.27 18.14 -5.66
C ARG A 258 5.43 18.23 -4.14
N LEU A 259 4.37 18.58 -3.41
CA LEU A 259 4.39 18.60 -1.94
C LEU A 259 4.51 17.19 -1.37
N VAL A 260 3.76 16.21 -1.89
CA VAL A 260 3.90 14.80 -1.52
C VAL A 260 5.33 14.30 -1.78
N GLU A 261 5.87 14.54 -2.98
CA GLU A 261 7.22 14.13 -3.34
C GLU A 261 8.26 14.72 -2.39
N LYS A 262 8.16 16.01 -2.08
CA LYS A 262 9.06 16.68 -1.12
C LYS A 262 8.98 16.02 0.27
N THR A 263 7.78 15.74 0.75
CA THR A 263 7.58 15.10 2.07
C THR A 263 8.19 13.70 2.11
N VAL A 264 7.94 12.89 1.08
CA VAL A 264 8.44 11.50 1.01
C VAL A 264 9.97 11.48 0.83
N GLN A 265 10.53 12.32 -0.04
CA GLN A 265 11.99 12.44 -0.22
C GLN A 265 12.68 13.00 1.03
N GLY A 266 12.00 13.84 1.82
CA GLY A 266 12.51 14.32 3.11
C GLY A 266 12.72 13.21 4.14
N ARG A 267 12.22 11.99 3.87
CA ARG A 267 12.42 10.78 4.67
C ARG A 267 13.31 9.75 3.94
N ASP A 268 14.17 10.23 3.05
CA ASP A 268 15.17 9.46 2.28
C ASP A 268 14.62 8.38 1.33
N PHE A 269 13.33 8.44 1.00
CA PHE A 269 12.77 7.62 -0.06
C PHE A 269 13.16 8.18 -1.44
N THR A 270 13.43 7.28 -2.38
CA THR A 270 13.50 7.65 -3.81
C THR A 270 12.15 7.41 -4.45
N VAL A 271 11.66 8.39 -5.19
CA VAL A 271 10.33 8.35 -5.82
C VAL A 271 10.40 8.75 -7.28
N MET A 272 9.40 8.33 -8.05
CA MET A 272 9.26 8.64 -9.46
C MET A 272 7.84 9.16 -9.73
N ARG A 273 7.73 10.33 -10.37
CA ARG A 273 6.46 10.82 -10.90
C ARG A 273 6.11 9.99 -12.13
N GLU A 274 4.96 9.32 -12.10
CA GLU A 274 4.52 8.49 -13.20
C GLU A 274 3.92 9.35 -14.30
N THR A 275 4.33 9.11 -15.54
CA THR A 275 3.81 9.77 -16.74
C THR A 275 3.41 8.70 -17.75
N ILE A 276 4.39 8.08 -18.41
CA ILE A 276 4.18 6.99 -19.38
C ILE A 276 3.41 5.82 -18.75
N ASN A 277 3.67 5.49 -17.48
CA ASN A 277 2.97 4.43 -16.76
C ASN A 277 1.93 4.97 -15.75
N ALA A 278 1.44 6.20 -15.91
CA ALA A 278 0.56 6.83 -14.92
C ALA A 278 -0.75 6.04 -14.73
N VAL A 279 -1.30 5.52 -15.83
CA VAL A 279 -2.51 4.68 -15.79
C VAL A 279 -2.25 3.37 -15.07
N GLU A 280 -1.16 2.66 -15.41
CA GLU A 280 -0.80 1.39 -14.79
C GLU A 280 -0.47 1.56 -13.31
N ALA A 281 0.20 2.66 -12.95
CA ALA A 281 0.51 2.98 -11.56
C ALA A 281 -0.77 3.22 -10.75
N TRP A 282 -1.71 3.99 -11.29
CA TRP A 282 -3.02 4.18 -10.68
C TRP A 282 -3.82 2.88 -10.59
N LEU A 283 -3.88 2.07 -11.65
CA LEU A 283 -4.54 0.76 -11.64
C LEU A 283 -3.92 -0.19 -10.60
N GLY A 284 -2.60 -0.13 -10.44
CA GLY A 284 -1.87 -0.89 -9.42
C GLY A 284 -2.22 -0.50 -7.97
N SER A 285 -2.84 0.67 -7.77
CA SER A 285 -3.35 1.12 -6.47
C SER A 285 -4.77 0.61 -6.16
N LEU A 286 -5.47 0.03 -7.13
CA LEU A 286 -6.85 -0.42 -6.96
C LEU A 286 -6.92 -1.79 -6.25
N PRO A 287 -7.82 -1.95 -5.26
CA PRO A 287 -8.08 -3.25 -4.65
C PRO A 287 -8.57 -4.25 -5.70
N GLY A 288 -8.11 -5.49 -5.62
CA GLY A 288 -8.43 -6.52 -6.63
C GLY A 288 -7.45 -6.61 -7.80
N HIS A 289 -6.56 -5.63 -7.99
CA HIS A 289 -5.65 -5.62 -9.14
C HIS A 289 -4.33 -6.37 -8.85
N VAL A 290 -4.19 -7.57 -9.42
CA VAL A 290 -3.12 -8.52 -9.03
C VAL A 290 -1.84 -8.46 -9.88
N TYR A 291 -1.90 -7.89 -11.10
CA TYR A 291 -0.81 -8.04 -12.08
C TYR A 291 0.03 -6.78 -12.34
N ALA A 292 -0.51 -5.58 -12.14
CA ALA A 292 0.15 -4.35 -12.58
C ALA A 292 1.33 -3.98 -11.67
N ASN A 293 2.52 -3.67 -12.21
CA ASN A 293 3.61 -2.98 -11.51
C ASN A 293 4.24 -3.68 -10.28
N VAL A 294 4.44 -5.00 -10.33
CA VAL A 294 5.22 -5.68 -9.28
C VAL A 294 6.68 -5.21 -9.30
N ARG A 295 7.15 -4.62 -8.19
CA ARG A 295 8.53 -4.11 -8.04
C ARG A 295 9.43 -5.13 -7.33
N GLN A 296 10.70 -5.16 -7.73
CA GLN A 296 11.75 -6.02 -7.18
C GLN A 296 12.98 -5.15 -6.82
N PRO A 297 13.84 -5.55 -5.88
CA PRO A 297 13.84 -6.79 -5.09
C PRO A 297 12.77 -6.81 -3.97
N PRO A 298 12.49 -7.97 -3.34
CA PRO A 298 11.58 -8.01 -2.20
C PRO A 298 12.22 -7.34 -0.98
N ILE A 299 11.38 -6.87 -0.05
CA ILE A 299 11.78 -6.32 1.24
C ILE A 299 11.24 -7.17 2.38
N SER A 300 11.81 -7.02 3.59
CA SER A 300 11.31 -7.71 4.77
C SER A 300 9.93 -7.16 5.20
N THR A 301 9.11 -8.00 5.82
CA THR A 301 7.81 -7.58 6.36
C THR A 301 7.95 -6.56 7.50
N LEU A 302 9.09 -6.54 8.20
CA LEU A 302 9.41 -5.53 9.20
C LEU A 302 9.61 -4.15 8.56
N ASN A 303 10.40 -4.06 7.49
CA ASN A 303 10.57 -2.81 6.75
C ASN A 303 9.22 -2.34 6.18
N LEU A 304 8.42 -3.28 5.63
CA LEU A 304 7.07 -2.97 5.19
C LEU A 304 6.22 -2.36 6.32
N ALA A 305 6.23 -2.94 7.52
CA ALA A 305 5.48 -2.42 8.67
C ALA A 305 5.86 -0.99 9.05
N HIS A 306 7.16 -0.65 9.00
CA HIS A 306 7.64 0.71 9.28
C HIS A 306 7.26 1.74 8.20
N MET A 307 7.09 1.30 6.96
CA MET A 307 6.86 2.19 5.80
C MET A 307 5.39 2.33 5.43
N MET A 308 4.48 1.61 6.09
CA MET A 308 3.04 1.80 5.92
C MET A 308 2.58 2.98 6.80
N PRO A 309 1.90 4.00 6.24
CA PRO A 309 1.50 5.20 6.97
C PRO A 309 0.22 4.96 7.78
N PHE A 310 0.26 4.06 8.77
CA PHE A 310 -0.92 3.73 9.61
C PHE A 310 -1.24 4.75 10.70
N SER A 311 -0.30 5.63 11.01
CA SER A 311 -0.47 6.71 11.97
C SER A 311 -1.30 7.83 11.34
N ALA A 312 -2.46 8.11 11.94
CA ALA A 312 -3.23 9.31 11.70
C ALA A 312 -3.40 10.08 13.01
N VAL A 313 -3.66 11.38 12.88
CA VAL A 313 -4.22 12.16 13.97
C VAL A 313 -5.65 11.69 14.20
N TRP A 314 -5.97 11.28 15.43
CA TRP A 314 -7.34 10.92 15.81
C TRP A 314 -8.21 12.18 15.87
N ALA A 315 -9.34 12.16 15.16
CA ALA A 315 -10.23 13.31 15.05
C ALA A 315 -11.29 13.41 16.16
N GLY A 316 -11.21 12.52 17.16
CA GLY A 316 -12.25 12.39 18.18
C GLY A 316 -13.47 11.61 17.70
N PRO A 317 -14.44 11.35 18.59
CA PRO A 317 -15.69 10.68 18.22
C PRO A 317 -16.60 11.61 17.42
N ALA A 318 -17.32 11.04 16.44
CA ALA A 318 -18.26 11.79 15.61
C ALA A 318 -19.52 12.27 16.38
N GLU A 319 -19.81 11.67 17.54
CA GLU A 319 -20.97 11.97 18.37
C GLU A 319 -20.59 11.90 19.86
N ASP A 320 -21.23 12.73 20.68
CA ASP A 320 -21.15 12.65 22.14
C ASP A 320 -22.06 11.53 22.63
N ALA A 321 -21.47 10.42 23.06
CA ALA A 321 -22.20 9.23 23.52
C ALA A 321 -23.02 9.45 24.80
N HIS A 322 -22.72 10.49 25.59
CA HIS A 322 -23.47 10.78 26.82
C HIS A 322 -24.74 11.57 26.52
N PHE A 323 -24.67 12.49 25.56
CA PHE A 323 -25.78 13.39 25.21
C PHE A 323 -26.54 12.98 23.95
N ASP A 324 -26.09 11.97 23.20
CA ASP A 324 -26.65 11.57 21.90
C ASP A 324 -26.74 12.77 20.95
N ALA A 325 -25.64 13.53 20.89
CA ALA A 325 -25.58 14.82 20.23
C ALA A 325 -24.30 14.95 19.38
N PRO A 326 -24.25 15.88 18.41
CA PRO A 326 -23.01 16.21 17.71
C PRO A 326 -21.89 16.64 18.68
N PRO A 327 -20.62 16.60 18.26
CA PRO A 327 -19.50 16.96 19.12
C PRO A 327 -19.68 18.35 19.70
N LEU A 328 -19.62 18.44 21.03
CA LEU A 328 -19.82 19.70 21.75
C LEU A 328 -18.61 20.62 21.73
N PHE A 329 -17.46 20.11 21.26
CA PHE A 329 -16.21 20.82 21.11
C PHE A 329 -15.53 20.40 19.82
N PHE A 330 -15.02 21.38 19.08
CA PHE A 330 -14.11 21.15 17.96
C PHE A 330 -12.79 21.87 18.26
N GLY A 331 -11.70 21.11 18.26
CA GLY A 331 -10.32 21.55 18.36
C GLY A 331 -9.57 21.38 17.05
N ARG A 332 -8.34 21.89 17.04
CA ARG A 332 -7.39 21.71 15.95
C ARG A 332 -6.08 21.20 16.53
N THR A 333 -5.56 20.11 16.00
CA THR A 333 -4.23 19.60 16.32
C THR A 333 -3.16 20.26 15.45
N GLU A 334 -1.88 19.90 15.59
CA GLU A 334 -0.85 20.34 14.64
C GLU A 334 -1.13 19.77 13.23
N GLY A 335 -1.89 20.50 12.40
CA GLY A 335 -2.19 20.11 11.03
C GLY A 335 -3.53 20.63 10.51
N SER A 336 -4.15 19.82 9.65
CA SER A 336 -5.46 20.06 9.00
C SER A 336 -6.52 19.01 9.39
N THR A 337 -6.27 18.22 10.44
CA THR A 337 -7.24 17.24 10.96
C THR A 337 -8.02 17.88 12.11
N PRO A 338 -9.36 17.80 12.11
CA PRO A 338 -10.17 18.31 13.21
C PRO A 338 -10.01 17.40 14.44
N PHE A 339 -10.26 17.91 15.65
CA PHE A 339 -10.36 17.15 16.91
C PHE A 339 -11.61 17.58 17.67
#